data_AF-A0A3E1E9V2-F1
#
_entry.id   AF-A0A3E1E9V2-F1
#
_cell.length_a   1.000
_cell.length_b   1.000
_cell.length_c   1.000
_cell.angle_alpha   90.00
_cell.angle_beta   90.00
_cell.angle_gamma   90.00
#
_symmetry.space_group_name_H-M   'P 1'
#
loop_
_entity.id
_entity.type
_entity.pdbx_description
1 polymer ?
#
loop_
_entity_poly.entity_id
_entity_poly.type
_entity_poly.pdbx_seq_one_letter_code
_entity_poly.pdbx_strand_id
1 'polypeptide(L)'
;MKKAKTRIHTPRLRNQQSVKNIKRIDSTKTHGWQVHVRRGGVLRTKLFSDRVYKGKRKALAEAKRYRDTLLAEMAPLAKPLWQLERDAKTNTGKLGASLTEYINRAGTKRTVITVTAREAVGRPVNRKFSVDKLGYDEALRRAVAWRDEVLASRAEREAKAEQRRLAALQDAAKS
;
A
#
# COMPACT_ATOMS: atom_id res chain seq x y z
N MET A 1 34.09 34.13 17.35
CA MET A 1 33.48 32.78 17.30
C MET A 1 32.03 32.88 16.78
N LYS A 2 31.75 32.43 15.56
CA LYS A 2 30.39 32.50 14.97
C LYS A 2 29.56 31.33 15.51
N LYS A 3 28.52 31.60 16.31
CA LYS A 3 27.58 30.58 16.79
C LYS A 3 26.78 30.01 15.60
N ALA A 4 26.87 28.70 15.39
CA ALA A 4 26.08 27.99 14.39
C ALA A 4 24.60 28.02 14.80
N LYS A 5 23.74 28.54 13.92
CA LYS A 5 22.28 28.49 14.12
C LYS A 5 21.81 27.06 13.94
N THR A 6 21.56 26.34 15.04
CA THR A 6 20.90 25.03 15.01
C THR A 6 19.52 25.20 14.38
N ARG A 7 19.31 24.68 13.17
CA ARG A 7 17.99 24.63 12.53
C ARG A 7 17.11 23.70 13.35
N ILE A 8 16.22 24.27 14.17
CA ILE A 8 15.15 23.52 14.81
C ILE A 8 14.27 22.94 13.69
N HIS A 9 14.18 21.62 13.62
CA HIS A 9 13.23 20.96 12.72
C HIS A 9 11.81 21.19 13.26
N THR A 10 11.16 22.27 12.82
CA THR A 10 9.74 22.46 13.09
C THR A 10 8.96 21.47 12.23
N PRO A 11 8.24 20.50 12.83
CA PRO A 11 7.41 19.60 12.04
C PRO A 11 6.34 20.44 11.34
N ARG A 12 6.21 20.27 10.02
CA ARG A 12 5.13 20.95 9.27
C ARG A 12 3.80 20.47 9.84
N LEU A 13 3.05 21.38 10.46
CA LEU A 13 1.69 21.08 10.93
C LEU A 13 0.88 20.56 9.75
N ARG A 14 0.36 19.33 9.87
CA ARG A 14 -0.57 18.81 8.87
C ARG A 14 -1.83 19.67 8.90
N ASN A 15 -2.20 20.23 7.76
CA ASN A 15 -3.42 21.00 7.64
C ASN A 15 -4.62 20.10 7.98
N GLN A 16 -5.23 20.35 9.14
CA GLN A 16 -6.30 19.53 9.72
C GLN A 16 -7.56 19.47 8.84
N GLN A 17 -7.71 20.41 7.91
CA GLN A 17 -8.86 20.48 7.01
C GLN A 17 -8.71 19.54 5.81
N SER A 18 -7.49 19.09 5.52
CA SER A 18 -7.22 18.21 4.38
C SER A 18 -7.70 16.79 4.67
N VAL A 19 -8.29 16.15 3.66
CA VAL A 19 -8.73 14.75 3.73
C VAL A 19 -7.96 13.90 2.74
N LYS A 20 -8.10 12.57 2.78
CA LYS A 20 -7.39 11.67 1.87
C LYS A 20 -7.60 12.09 0.40
N ASN A 21 -6.50 12.27 -0.33
CA ASN A 21 -6.44 12.74 -1.72
C ASN A 21 -7.04 14.14 -1.97
N ILE A 22 -7.31 14.95 -0.94
CA ILE A 22 -7.80 16.34 -1.08
C ILE A 22 -7.04 17.24 -0.12
N LYS A 23 -6.24 18.16 -0.65
CA LYS A 23 -5.47 19.13 0.12
C LYS A 23 -6.17 20.48 0.14
N ARG A 24 -6.25 21.09 1.32
CA ARG A 24 -6.65 22.50 1.42
C ARG A 24 -5.47 23.39 1.01
N ILE A 25 -5.70 24.25 0.03
CA ILE A 25 -4.81 25.34 -0.33
C ILE A 25 -5.42 26.62 0.23
N ASP A 26 -4.67 27.27 1.10
CA ASP A 26 -5.05 28.53 1.74
C ASP A 26 -3.82 29.44 1.67
N SER A 27 -3.62 30.05 0.51
CA SER A 27 -2.55 31.02 0.25
C SER A 27 -3.17 32.38 -0.04
N THR A 28 -2.37 33.45 0.03
CA THR A 28 -2.82 34.82 -0.24
C THR A 28 -3.49 35.01 -1.61
N LYS A 29 -3.13 34.17 -2.59
CA LYS A 29 -3.62 34.26 -3.98
C LYS A 29 -4.60 33.14 -4.34
N THR A 30 -4.70 32.07 -3.55
CA THR A 30 -5.49 30.90 -3.94
C THR A 30 -6.08 30.23 -2.72
N HIS A 31 -7.42 30.18 -2.71
CA HIS A 31 -8.21 29.50 -1.70
C HIS A 31 -9.04 28.41 -2.37
N GLY A 32 -8.85 27.17 -1.97
CA GLY A 32 -9.58 26.06 -2.56
C GLY A 32 -9.09 24.69 -2.13
N TRP A 33 -9.62 23.68 -2.81
CA TRP A 33 -9.37 22.27 -2.53
C TRP A 33 -8.72 21.60 -3.74
N GLN A 34 -7.50 21.11 -3.58
CA GLN A 34 -6.81 20.37 -4.63
C GLN A 34 -7.02 18.87 -4.43
N VAL A 35 -7.74 18.25 -5.36
CA VAL A 35 -7.82 16.79 -5.48
C VAL A 35 -6.55 16.32 -6.17
N HIS A 36 -5.90 15.30 -5.61
CA HIS A 36 -4.65 14.75 -6.11
C HIS A 36 -4.66 13.23 -5.91
N VAL A 37 -4.88 12.48 -7.00
CA VAL A 37 -4.98 11.02 -7.00
C VAL A 37 -3.91 10.42 -7.92
N ARG A 38 -3.11 9.50 -7.38
CA ARG A 38 -2.10 8.74 -8.14
C ARG A 38 -2.39 7.25 -8.05
N ARG A 39 -2.55 6.57 -9.18
CA ARG A 39 -2.73 5.11 -9.30
C ARG A 39 -2.05 4.62 -10.58
N GLY A 40 -1.39 3.46 -10.53
CA GLY A 40 -0.76 2.86 -11.71
C GLY A 40 0.24 3.76 -12.44
N GLY A 41 0.97 4.63 -11.73
CA GLY A 41 1.89 5.61 -12.34
C GLY A 41 1.23 6.88 -12.88
N VAL A 42 -0.10 6.86 -13.10
CA VAL A 42 -0.88 8.02 -13.58
C VAL A 42 -1.23 8.95 -12.43
N LEU A 43 -1.03 10.26 -12.65
CA LEU A 43 -1.40 11.32 -11.71
C LEU A 43 -2.54 12.17 -12.31
N ARG A 44 -3.63 12.33 -11.56
CA ARG A 44 -4.73 13.23 -11.90
C ARG A 44 -4.92 14.24 -10.78
N THR A 45 -4.93 15.52 -11.16
CA THR A 45 -5.02 16.65 -10.21
C THR A 45 -6.07 17.65 -10.70
N LYS A 46 -6.90 18.17 -9.79
CA LYS A 46 -7.87 19.23 -10.09
C LYS A 46 -8.06 20.15 -8.88
N LEU A 47 -8.15 21.45 -9.12
CA LEU A 47 -8.40 22.46 -8.08
C LEU A 47 -9.86 22.91 -8.10
N PHE A 48 -10.49 22.95 -6.93
CA PHE A 48 -11.83 23.46 -6.69
C PHE A 48 -11.73 24.75 -5.89
N SER A 49 -11.83 25.89 -6.57
CA SER A 49 -11.70 27.22 -5.95
C SER A 49 -12.93 27.57 -5.11
N ASP A 50 -12.71 28.15 -3.93
CA ASP A 50 -13.81 28.57 -3.06
C ASP A 50 -14.69 29.63 -3.72
N ARG A 51 -14.11 30.51 -4.54
CA ARG A 51 -14.83 31.58 -5.24
C ARG A 51 -15.82 31.01 -6.25
N VAL A 52 -15.38 30.04 -7.06
CA VAL A 52 -16.20 29.40 -8.10
C VAL A 52 -17.35 28.61 -7.49
N TYR A 53 -17.07 27.85 -6.42
CA TYR A 53 -18.04 26.97 -5.79
C TYR A 53 -18.82 27.62 -4.64
N LYS A 54 -18.81 28.95 -4.52
CA LYS A 54 -19.60 29.72 -3.55
C LYS A 54 -19.32 29.31 -2.09
N GLY A 55 -18.04 29.14 -1.78
CA GLY A 55 -17.53 28.93 -0.42
C GLY A 55 -16.89 27.57 -0.19
N LYS A 56 -16.13 27.50 0.91
CA LYS A 56 -15.28 26.37 1.28
C LYS A 56 -16.01 25.03 1.43
N ARG A 57 -17.22 25.04 2.01
CA ARG A 57 -18.02 23.80 2.23
C ARG A 57 -18.49 23.18 0.92
N LYS A 58 -18.98 24.01 0.00
CA LYS A 58 -19.46 23.58 -1.32
C LYS A 58 -18.31 23.14 -2.22
N ALA A 59 -17.21 23.90 -2.22
CA ALA A 59 -15.98 23.51 -2.91
C ALA A 59 -15.44 22.15 -2.42
N LEU A 60 -15.50 21.90 -1.10
CA LEU A 60 -15.11 20.60 -0.54
C LEU A 60 -16.06 19.48 -0.99
N ALA A 61 -17.38 19.71 -0.99
CA ALA A 61 -18.36 18.71 -1.42
C ALA A 61 -18.12 18.28 -2.88
N GLU A 62 -17.90 19.24 -3.78
CA GLU A 62 -17.59 18.96 -5.18
C GLU A 62 -16.23 18.28 -5.35
N ALA A 63 -15.21 18.69 -4.59
CA ALA A 63 -13.93 18.01 -4.57
C ALA A 63 -14.05 16.54 -4.11
N LYS A 64 -14.91 16.26 -3.13
CA LYS A 64 -15.19 14.89 -2.67
C LYS A 64 -15.86 14.06 -3.77
N ARG A 65 -16.93 14.58 -4.38
CA ARG A 65 -17.63 13.92 -5.50
C ARG A 65 -16.67 13.57 -6.63
N TYR A 66 -15.89 14.56 -7.10
CA TYR A 66 -14.90 14.34 -8.14
C TYR A 66 -13.84 13.31 -7.74
N ARG A 67 -13.34 13.36 -6.50
CA ARG A 67 -12.35 12.42 -5.98
C ARG A 67 -12.89 10.98 -5.92
N ASP A 68 -14.16 10.80 -5.60
CA ASP A 68 -14.79 9.48 -5.50
C ASP A 68 -15.04 8.90 -6.91
N THR A 69 -15.55 9.70 -7.86
CA THR A 69 -15.64 9.31 -9.28
C THR A 69 -14.28 8.96 -9.86
N LEU A 70 -13.27 9.80 -9.62
CA LEU A 70 -11.91 9.59 -10.11
C LEU A 70 -11.27 8.33 -9.51
N LEU A 71 -11.56 8.00 -8.24
CA LEU A 71 -11.09 6.76 -7.63
C LEU A 71 -11.74 5.52 -8.24
N ALA A 72 -13.02 5.59 -8.63
CA ALA A 72 -13.70 4.49 -9.32
C ALA A 72 -13.13 4.29 -10.74
N GLU A 73 -12.96 5.37 -11.49
CA GLU A 73 -12.36 5.35 -12.84
C GLU A 73 -10.92 4.81 -12.82
N MET A 74 -10.13 5.23 -11.83
CA MET A 74 -8.74 4.79 -11.69
C MET A 74 -8.59 3.48 -10.89
N ALA A 75 -9.67 2.83 -10.47
CA ALA A 75 -9.60 1.57 -9.72
C ALA A 75 -8.92 0.44 -10.49
N PRO A 76 -9.18 0.23 -11.81
CA PRO A 76 -8.50 -0.79 -12.60
C PRO A 76 -6.99 -0.57 -12.72
N LEU A 77 -6.54 0.70 -12.65
CA LEU A 77 -5.12 1.06 -12.68
C LEU A 77 -4.41 0.77 -11.34
N ALA A 78 -5.16 0.52 -10.28
CA ALA A 78 -4.61 0.29 -8.95
C ALA A 78 -4.20 -1.17 -8.77
N LYS A 79 -2.90 -1.48 -8.93
CA LYS A 79 -2.36 -2.77 -8.50
C LYS A 79 -2.64 -2.98 -7.00
N PRO A 80 -3.12 -4.17 -6.58
CA PRO A 80 -3.30 -4.46 -5.18
C PRO A 80 -1.95 -4.46 -4.45
N LEU A 81 -1.95 -4.09 -3.17
CA LEU A 81 -0.72 -3.88 -2.40
C LEU A 81 0.22 -5.09 -2.36
N TRP A 82 -0.32 -6.30 -2.51
CA TRP A 82 0.43 -7.54 -2.50
C TRP A 82 1.16 -7.83 -3.83
N GLN A 83 0.73 -7.21 -4.93
CA GLN A 83 1.38 -7.25 -6.25
C GLN A 83 2.34 -6.07 -6.46
N LEU A 84 2.39 -5.10 -5.54
CA LEU A 84 3.33 -3.99 -5.67
C LEU A 84 4.75 -4.50 -5.40
N GLU A 85 5.64 -4.23 -6.35
CA GLU A 85 7.07 -4.35 -6.14
C GLU A 85 7.49 -3.37 -5.04
N ARG A 86 8.20 -3.88 -4.05
CA ARG A 86 8.69 -3.11 -2.92
C ARG A 86 10.12 -3.51 -2.64
N ASP A 87 10.94 -2.52 -2.33
CA ASP A 87 12.28 -2.78 -1.83
C ASP A 87 12.21 -3.66 -0.58
N ALA A 88 12.99 -4.73 -0.58
CA ALA A 88 13.11 -5.63 0.54
C ALA A 88 13.91 -4.94 1.65
N LYS A 89 13.22 -4.27 2.58
CA LYS A 89 13.81 -3.73 3.80
C LYS A 89 14.02 -4.83 4.85
N THR A 90 14.58 -5.96 4.44
CA THR A 90 14.84 -7.13 5.29
C THR A 90 16.33 -7.47 5.25
N ASN A 91 16.81 -8.10 6.31
CA ASN A 91 18.20 -8.54 6.45
C ASN A 91 18.62 -9.65 5.46
N THR A 92 17.68 -10.24 4.71
CA THR A 92 17.96 -11.21 3.64
C THR A 92 17.96 -10.58 2.25
N GLY A 93 17.58 -9.31 2.11
CA GLY A 93 17.38 -8.66 0.82
C GLY A 93 16.22 -9.23 -0.02
N LYS A 94 15.40 -10.14 0.54
CA LYS A 94 14.22 -10.71 -0.13
C LYS A 94 12.92 -10.29 0.56
N LEU A 95 11.94 -9.88 -0.23
CA LEU A 95 10.70 -9.30 0.27
C LEU A 95 9.93 -10.33 1.10
N GLY A 96 9.67 -9.99 2.37
CA GLY A 96 8.91 -10.85 3.28
C GLY A 96 9.67 -12.03 3.87
N ALA A 97 10.97 -12.17 3.61
CA ALA A 97 11.85 -13.14 4.25
C ALA A 97 12.80 -12.44 5.22
N SER A 98 12.88 -12.90 6.47
CA SER A 98 13.78 -12.37 7.49
C SER A 98 14.56 -13.49 8.16
N LEU A 99 15.88 -13.30 8.28
CA LEU A 99 16.74 -14.14 9.10
C LEU A 99 16.48 -13.82 10.58
N THR A 100 16.23 -14.85 11.38
CA THR A 100 15.96 -14.72 12.81
C THR A 100 16.71 -15.80 13.56
N GLU A 101 17.39 -15.39 14.61
CA GLU A 101 18.04 -16.29 15.56
C GLU A 101 17.18 -16.36 16.82
N TYR A 102 17.01 -17.56 17.36
CA TYR A 102 16.33 -17.73 18.64
C TYR A 102 16.98 -18.86 19.43
N ILE A 103 16.86 -18.78 20.75
CA ILE A 103 17.35 -19.78 21.67
C ILE A 103 16.17 -20.69 22.02
N ASN A 104 16.32 -21.99 21.76
CA ASN A 104 15.33 -22.99 22.17
C ASN A 104 15.28 -23.10 23.70
N ARG A 105 14.22 -23.73 24.24
CA ARG A 105 14.12 -24.05 25.67
C ARG A 105 15.32 -24.87 26.21
N ALA A 106 15.99 -25.62 25.34
CA ALA A 106 17.20 -26.39 25.65
C ALA A 106 18.52 -25.57 25.58
N GLY A 107 18.45 -24.24 25.43
CA GLY A 107 19.64 -23.36 25.37
C GLY A 107 20.38 -23.34 24.02
N THR A 108 20.00 -24.20 23.07
CA THR A 108 20.61 -24.23 21.74
C THR A 108 20.15 -23.04 20.88
N LYS A 109 21.11 -22.30 20.30
CA LYS A 109 20.85 -21.27 19.29
C LYS A 109 20.44 -21.94 17.98
N ARG A 110 19.35 -21.46 17.38
CA ARG A 110 18.84 -21.91 16.08
C ARG A 110 18.65 -20.73 15.16
N THR A 111 19.11 -20.89 13.92
CA THR A 111 18.98 -19.88 12.89
C THR A 111 17.88 -20.30 11.91
N VAL A 112 16.90 -19.44 11.71
CA VAL A 112 15.76 -19.69 10.81
C VAL A 112 15.49 -18.52 9.89
N ILE A 113 15.08 -18.81 8.66
CA ILE A 113 14.46 -17.82 7.79
C ILE A 113 12.96 -17.91 8.00
N THR A 114 12.38 -16.84 8.53
CA THR A 114 10.93 -16.68 8.64
C THR A 114 10.44 -15.95 7.41
N VAL A 115 9.46 -16.52 6.72
CA VAL A 115 8.83 -15.91 5.56
C VAL A 115 7.36 -15.66 5.81
N THR A 116 6.88 -14.49 5.41
CA THR A 116 5.48 -14.08 5.53
C THR A 116 4.89 -13.78 4.16
N ALA A 117 3.74 -14.40 3.89
CA ALA A 117 2.92 -14.14 2.72
C ALA A 117 1.50 -13.75 3.15
N ARG A 118 0.71 -13.17 2.24
CA ARG A 118 -0.71 -12.86 2.50
C ARG A 118 -1.56 -13.69 1.57
N GLU A 119 -2.20 -14.70 2.12
CA GLU A 119 -3.02 -15.66 1.37
C GLU A 119 -4.33 -15.03 0.89
N ALA A 120 -4.94 -14.17 1.71
CA ALA A 120 -6.13 -13.41 1.37
C ALA A 120 -6.09 -12.02 2.02
N VAL A 121 -7.07 -11.17 1.69
CA VAL A 121 -7.28 -9.92 2.41
C VAL A 121 -7.51 -10.23 3.89
N GLY A 122 -6.65 -9.69 4.76
CA GLY A 122 -6.72 -9.94 6.21
C GLY A 122 -6.13 -11.27 6.70
N ARG A 123 -5.70 -12.18 5.83
CA ARG A 123 -5.15 -13.50 6.22
C ARG A 123 -3.64 -13.62 5.93
N PRO A 124 -2.77 -13.15 6.82
CA PRO A 124 -1.32 -13.40 6.72
C PRO A 124 -1.00 -14.85 7.10
N VAL A 125 -0.08 -15.47 6.38
CA VAL A 125 0.48 -16.79 6.68
C VAL A 125 1.99 -16.69 6.79
N ASN A 126 2.59 -17.47 7.68
CA ASN A 126 4.03 -17.50 7.86
C ASN A 126 4.57 -18.95 7.84
N ARG A 127 5.83 -19.09 7.47
CA ARG A 127 6.57 -20.36 7.49
C ARG A 127 8.01 -20.12 7.90
N LYS A 128 8.63 -21.11 8.54
CA LYS A 128 10.03 -21.06 8.98
C LYS A 128 10.84 -22.13 8.28
N PHE A 129 12.03 -21.78 7.82
CA PHE A 129 13.01 -22.67 7.23
C PHE A 129 14.28 -22.66 8.07
N SER A 130 14.74 -23.82 8.53
CA SER A 130 15.95 -23.91 9.36
C SER A 130 17.20 -23.77 8.51
N VAL A 131 17.99 -22.74 8.79
CA VAL A 131 19.28 -22.50 8.15
C VAL A 131 20.29 -23.55 8.60
N ASP A 132 20.24 -23.96 9.87
CA ASP A 132 21.15 -24.99 10.41
C ASP A 132 21.04 -26.34 9.68
N LYS A 133 19.87 -26.66 9.11
CA LYS A 133 19.62 -27.92 8.39
C LYS A 133 19.87 -27.84 6.88
N LEU A 134 19.55 -26.69 6.28
CA LEU A 134 19.49 -26.54 4.82
C LEU A 134 20.66 -25.72 4.26
N GLY A 135 21.33 -24.93 5.09
CA GLY A 135 22.20 -23.85 4.65
C GLY A 135 21.42 -22.59 4.31
N TYR A 136 22.11 -21.44 4.28
CA TYR A 136 21.49 -20.13 4.08
C TYR A 136 20.82 -20.00 2.71
N ASP A 137 21.54 -20.35 1.64
CA ASP A 137 21.07 -20.17 0.27
C ASP A 137 19.86 -21.06 -0.06
N GLU A 138 19.90 -22.31 0.37
CA GLU A 138 18.79 -23.26 0.17
C GLU A 138 17.55 -22.84 0.98
N ALA A 139 17.75 -22.46 2.25
CA ALA A 139 16.66 -21.99 3.08
C ALA A 139 16.02 -20.72 2.51
N LEU A 140 16.82 -19.80 1.97
CA LEU A 140 16.33 -18.58 1.34
C LEU A 140 15.57 -18.89 0.04
N ARG A 141 16.10 -19.79 -0.79
CA ARG A 141 15.44 -20.19 -2.04
C ARG A 141 14.08 -20.81 -1.77
N ARG A 142 13.99 -21.75 -0.81
CA ARG A 142 12.72 -22.38 -0.41
C ARG A 142 11.74 -21.40 0.20
N ALA A 143 12.23 -20.43 0.98
CA ALA A 143 11.41 -19.38 1.56
C ALA A 143 10.78 -18.48 0.48
N VAL A 144 11.57 -18.07 -0.52
CA VAL A 144 11.08 -17.26 -1.65
C VAL A 144 10.09 -18.07 -2.49
N ALA A 145 10.45 -19.30 -2.88
CA ALA A 145 9.57 -20.16 -3.67
C ALA A 145 8.21 -20.38 -2.99
N TRP A 146 8.20 -20.73 -1.70
CA TRP A 146 6.96 -20.88 -0.94
C TRP A 146 6.11 -19.61 -0.91
N ARG A 147 6.76 -18.45 -0.79
CA ARG A 147 6.04 -17.17 -0.79
C ARG A 147 5.39 -16.90 -2.15
N ASP A 148 6.11 -17.19 -3.23
CA ASP A 148 5.63 -16.96 -4.59
C ASP A 148 4.47 -17.90 -4.93
N GLU A 149 4.54 -19.17 -4.50
CA GLU A 149 3.42 -20.13 -4.58
C GLU A 149 2.16 -19.62 -3.88
N VAL A 150 2.28 -19.11 -2.65
CA VAL A 150 1.14 -18.56 -1.89
C VAL A 150 0.52 -17.36 -2.60
N LEU A 151 1.35 -16.49 -3.18
CA LEU A 151 0.86 -15.34 -3.93
C LEU A 151 0.24 -15.71 -5.28
N ALA A 152 0.78 -16.71 -5.98
CA ALA A 152 0.22 -17.24 -7.21
C ALA A 152 -1.18 -17.86 -6.95
N SER A 153 -1.29 -18.73 -5.94
CA SER A 153 -2.56 -19.32 -5.53
C SER A 153 -3.59 -18.26 -5.09
N ARG A 154 -3.14 -17.18 -4.48
CA ARG A 154 -4.00 -16.02 -4.20
C ARG A 154 -4.47 -15.33 -5.49
N ALA A 155 -3.56 -15.07 -6.42
CA ALA A 155 -3.86 -14.42 -7.70
C ALA A 155 -4.97 -15.17 -8.45
N GLU A 156 -4.84 -16.49 -8.54
CA GLU A 156 -5.81 -17.37 -9.19
C GLU A 156 -7.18 -17.32 -8.51
N ARG A 157 -7.22 -17.35 -7.17
CA ARG A 157 -8.48 -17.25 -6.41
C ARG A 157 -9.16 -15.89 -6.59
N GLU A 158 -8.39 -14.80 -6.56
CA GLU A 158 -8.91 -13.45 -6.78
C GLU A 158 -9.44 -13.30 -8.23
N ALA A 159 -8.72 -13.81 -9.23
CA ALA A 159 -9.15 -13.79 -10.62
C ALA A 159 -10.44 -14.60 -10.85
N LYS A 160 -10.54 -15.81 -10.27
CA LYS A 160 -11.74 -16.64 -10.35
C LYS A 160 -12.95 -15.98 -9.67
N ALA A 161 -12.73 -15.29 -8.54
CA ALA A 161 -13.79 -14.55 -7.87
C ALA A 161 -14.28 -13.34 -8.69
N GLU A 162 -13.37 -12.65 -9.36
CA GLU A 162 -13.70 -11.54 -10.27
C GLU A 162 -14.50 -12.03 -11.48
N GLN A 163 -14.08 -13.13 -12.12
CA GLN A 163 -14.82 -13.74 -13.22
C GLN A 163 -16.26 -14.13 -12.81
N ARG A 164 -16.44 -14.73 -11.63
CA ARG A 164 -17.77 -15.06 -11.09
C ARG A 164 -18.63 -13.82 -10.84
N ARG A 165 -18.03 -12.76 -10.31
CA ARG A 165 -18.73 -11.48 -10.08
C ARG A 165 -19.18 -10.85 -11.39
N LEU A 166 -18.33 -10.85 -12.41
CA LEU A 166 -18.66 -10.31 -13.73
C LEU A 166 -19.79 -11.11 -14.40
N ALA A 167 -19.75 -12.45 -14.32
CA ALA A 167 -20.83 -13.29 -14.81
C ALA A 167 -22.17 -12.97 -14.11
N ALA A 168 -22.17 -12.88 -12.77
CA ALA A 168 -23.38 -12.56 -12.01
C ALA A 168 -23.96 -11.17 -12.34
N LEU A 169 -23.10 -10.17 -12.62
CA LEU A 169 -23.55 -8.85 -13.07
C LEU A 169 -24.15 -8.89 -14.48
N GLN A 170 -23.61 -9.71 -15.37
CA GLN A 170 -24.15 -9.90 -16.72
C GLN A 170 -25.50 -10.60 -16.71
N ASP A 171 -25.68 -11.58 -15.82
CA ASP A 171 -26.96 -12.27 -15.64
C ASP A 171 -28.02 -11.32 -15.05
N ALA A 172 -27.64 -10.52 -14.05
CA ALA A 172 -28.53 -9.51 -13.45
C ALA A 172 -28.90 -8.35 -14.38
N ALA A 173 -28.12 -8.10 -15.44
CA ALA A 173 -28.43 -7.10 -16.45
C ALA A 173 -29.29 -7.65 -17.61
N LYS A 174 -29.44 -8.98 -17.69
CA LYS A 174 -30.25 -9.67 -18.72
C LYS A 174 -31.63 -10.10 -18.21
N SER A 175 -31.85 -10.13 -16.89
CA SER A 175 -33.17 -10.27 -16.25
C SER A 175 -33.82 -8.92 -16.01
#